data_AF-A0A2A4P6I2-F1
#
_entry.id   AF-A0A2A4P6I2-F1
#
_cell.length_a   1.000
_cell.length_b   1.000
_cell.length_c   1.000
_cell.angle_alpha   90.00
_cell.angle_beta   90.00
_cell.angle_gamma   90.00
#
_symmetry.space_group_name_H-M   'P 1'
#
loop_
_entity.id
_entity.type
_entity.pdbx_description
1 polymer ?
#
loop_
_entity_poly.entity_id
_entity_poly.type
_entity_poly.pdbx_seq_one_letter_code
_entity_poly.pdbx_strand_id
1 'polypeptide(L)'
;MQTQEADFIARFLNVPVSEILGHAGFARDLDGFEAPVVLAAIIDETGRVQRLREPRPLPQRVLDKARSSLGESGRLVIAAQIRAETGPLAVWDDAVILFSATTRVEPDAIGELAVVRLLDGEQMFCRIDRARKTGEATLRLPEGGLRDVLLDTAAPLLALVP
;
A
#
# COMPACT_ATOMS: atom_id res chain seq x y z
N MET A 1 4.95 4.94 -21.96
CA MET A 1 4.19 5.18 -20.71
C MET A 1 3.80 3.88 -20.04
N GLN A 2 3.06 2.99 -20.68
CA GLN A 2 2.66 1.69 -20.11
C GLN A 2 3.83 0.80 -19.64
N THR A 3 4.97 0.83 -20.32
CA THR A 3 6.16 0.06 -19.92
C THR A 3 6.81 0.56 -18.63
N GLN A 4 6.72 1.86 -18.33
CA GLN A 4 7.28 2.44 -17.10
C GLN A 4 6.42 2.10 -15.88
N GLU A 5 5.09 2.16 -15.99
CA GLU A 5 4.18 1.76 -14.91
C GLU A 5 4.31 0.27 -14.59
N ALA A 6 4.37 -0.57 -15.61
CA ALA A 6 4.60 -2.01 -15.43
C ALA A 6 5.94 -2.29 -14.72
N ASP A 7 7.00 -1.53 -15.05
CA ASP A 7 8.30 -1.57 -14.35
C ASP A 7 8.19 -1.14 -12.88
N PHE A 8 7.41 -0.10 -12.57
CA PHE A 8 7.19 0.36 -11.19
C PHE A 8 6.43 -0.65 -10.36
N ILE A 9 5.37 -1.25 -10.91
CA ILE A 9 4.62 -2.31 -10.24
C ILE A 9 5.49 -3.56 -10.09
N ALA A 10 6.25 -3.95 -11.12
CA ALA A 10 7.14 -5.10 -11.09
C ALA A 10 8.24 -4.96 -10.04
N ARG A 11 8.85 -3.77 -9.93
CA ARG A 11 9.82 -3.44 -8.88
C ARG A 11 9.18 -3.36 -7.51
N PHE A 12 7.99 -2.79 -7.42
CA PHE A 12 7.27 -2.72 -6.15
C PHE A 12 6.89 -4.12 -5.66
N LEU A 13 6.38 -4.99 -6.53
CA LEU A 13 5.93 -6.36 -6.24
C LEU A 13 7.05 -7.41 -6.25
N ASN A 14 8.24 -7.08 -6.78
CA ASN A 14 9.39 -7.97 -6.98
C ASN A 14 9.11 -9.17 -7.92
N VAL A 15 8.48 -8.89 -9.06
CA VAL A 15 8.14 -9.88 -10.10
C VAL A 15 8.64 -9.42 -11.48
N PRO A 16 8.82 -10.32 -12.46
CA PRO A 16 9.11 -9.95 -13.83
C PRO A 16 7.97 -9.12 -14.45
N VAL A 17 8.33 -8.09 -15.21
CA VAL A 17 7.39 -7.19 -15.90
C VAL A 17 6.44 -7.95 -16.82
N SER A 18 6.91 -9.05 -17.41
CA SER A 18 6.11 -9.94 -18.26
C SER A 18 4.96 -10.62 -17.51
N GLU A 19 5.13 -10.87 -16.20
CA GLU A 19 4.11 -11.49 -15.34
C GLU A 19 2.98 -10.50 -15.06
N ILE A 20 3.31 -9.20 -14.96
CA ILE A 20 2.33 -8.12 -14.82
C ILE A 20 1.52 -7.95 -16.11
N LEU A 21 2.19 -7.95 -17.26
CA LEU A 21 1.54 -7.84 -18.57
C LEU A 21 0.65 -9.06 -18.91
N GLY A 22 0.94 -10.23 -18.34
CA GLY A 22 0.21 -11.47 -18.61
C GLY A 22 -1.04 -11.72 -17.74
N HIS A 23 -1.14 -11.10 -16.57
CA HIS A 23 -2.14 -11.47 -15.55
C HIS A 23 -3.23 -10.42 -15.25
N ALA A 24 -3.09 -9.17 -15.69
CA ALA A 24 -4.14 -8.19 -15.49
C ALA A 24 -5.04 -8.07 -16.73
N GLY A 25 -6.30 -7.74 -16.51
CA GLY A 25 -7.24 -7.24 -17.52
C GLY A 25 -6.79 -5.94 -18.21
N PHE A 26 -5.61 -5.94 -18.81
CA PHE A 26 -5.16 -5.00 -19.85
C PHE A 26 -5.98 -5.16 -21.14
N ALA A 27 -6.97 -6.05 -21.15
CA ALA A 27 -7.98 -6.14 -22.18
C ALA A 27 -8.84 -4.87 -22.17
N ARG A 28 -8.34 -3.86 -22.89
CA ARG A 28 -9.07 -2.74 -23.48
C ARG A 28 -9.82 -1.87 -22.48
N ASP A 29 -9.18 -0.78 -22.08
CA ASP A 29 -9.94 0.46 -21.98
C ASP A 29 -9.36 1.46 -22.98
N LEU A 30 -10.17 1.74 -23.99
CA LEU A 30 -9.84 2.53 -25.17
C LEU A 30 -10.08 4.04 -24.94
N ASP A 31 -10.54 4.46 -23.76
CA ASP A 31 -11.04 5.83 -23.53
C ASP A 31 -10.56 6.49 -22.23
N GLY A 32 -9.26 6.36 -21.90
CA GLY A 32 -8.61 7.26 -20.95
C GLY A 32 -8.63 6.81 -19.48
N PHE A 33 -7.41 6.56 -18.97
CA PHE A 33 -6.99 6.49 -17.57
C PHE A 33 -7.93 5.89 -16.52
N GLU A 34 -7.54 4.74 -15.96
CA GLU A 34 -7.49 4.49 -14.52
C GLU A 34 -6.53 3.32 -14.24
N ALA A 35 -5.50 3.51 -13.41
CA ALA A 35 -4.63 2.42 -13.00
C ALA A 35 -5.47 1.42 -12.17
N PRO A 36 -5.48 0.11 -12.49
CA PRO A 36 -6.35 -0.84 -11.82
C PRO A 36 -5.96 -0.98 -10.34
N VAL A 37 -6.86 -0.56 -9.43
CA VAL A 37 -6.68 -0.77 -7.99
C VAL A 37 -6.81 -2.26 -7.70
N VAL A 38 -5.70 -2.92 -7.40
CA VAL A 38 -5.64 -4.35 -7.10
C VAL A 38 -5.30 -4.62 -5.64
N LEU A 39 -5.94 -5.64 -5.07
CA LEU A 39 -5.56 -6.17 -3.77
C LEU A 39 -4.25 -6.93 -3.91
N ALA A 40 -3.16 -6.38 -3.38
CA ALA A 40 -1.83 -6.93 -3.55
C ALA A 40 -1.18 -7.40 -2.24
N ALA A 41 -1.78 -7.08 -1.08
CA ALA A 41 -1.22 -7.43 0.22
C ALA A 41 -2.29 -7.67 1.29
N ILE A 42 -1.86 -8.33 2.35
CA ILE A 42 -2.59 -8.49 3.61
C ILE A 42 -1.78 -7.79 4.71
N ILE A 43 -2.46 -7.18 5.66
CA ILE A 43 -1.88 -6.65 6.89
C ILE A 43 -2.37 -7.52 8.03
N ASP A 44 -1.44 -8.16 8.74
CA ASP A 44 -1.78 -8.97 9.89
C ASP A 44 -2.06 -8.13 11.15
N GLU A 45 -2.46 -8.80 12.23
CA GLU A 45 -2.78 -8.20 13.53
C GLU A 45 -1.64 -7.38 14.17
N THR A 46 -0.39 -7.62 13.76
CA THR A 46 0.79 -6.88 14.22
C THR A 46 1.11 -5.67 13.36
N GLY A 47 0.34 -5.46 12.27
CA GLY A 47 0.59 -4.44 11.28
C GLY A 47 1.63 -4.84 10.24
N ARG A 48 2.10 -6.09 10.18
CA ARG A 48 3.05 -6.48 9.13
C ARG A 48 2.32 -6.65 7.81
N VAL A 49 2.92 -6.08 6.75
CA VAL A 49 2.37 -6.10 5.40
C VAL A 49 2.99 -7.27 4.64
N GLN A 50 2.15 -8.24 4.28
CA GLN A 50 2.52 -9.45 3.57
C GLN A 50 1.94 -9.41 2.15
N ARG A 51 2.80 -9.54 1.13
CA ARG A 51 2.33 -9.54 -0.26
C ARG A 51 1.56 -10.81 -0.57
N LEU A 52 0.50 -10.66 -1.34
CA LEU A 52 -0.16 -11.80 -1.98
C LEU A 52 0.73 -12.32 -3.11
N ARG A 53 0.77 -13.65 -3.27
CA ARG A 53 1.47 -14.29 -4.39
C ARG A 53 0.87 -13.89 -5.74
N GLU A 54 -0.44 -13.69 -5.76
CA GLU A 54 -1.18 -13.25 -6.93
C GLU A 54 -2.10 -12.09 -6.51
N PRO A 55 -1.93 -10.88 -7.10
CA PRO A 55 -2.86 -9.79 -6.89
C PRO A 55 -4.27 -10.17 -7.31
N ARG A 56 -5.27 -9.75 -6.55
CA ARG A 56 -6.69 -10.06 -6.80
C ARG A 56 -7.46 -8.79 -7.13
N PRO A 57 -8.50 -8.88 -7.99
CA PRO A 57 -9.42 -7.77 -8.17
C PRO A 57 -10.15 -7.47 -6.86
N LEU A 58 -10.35 -6.19 -6.56
CA LEU A 58 -11.19 -5.78 -5.45
C LEU A 58 -12.68 -5.97 -5.81
N PRO A 59 -13.56 -6.22 -4.81
CA PRO A 59 -15.00 -6.19 -5.04
C PRO A 59 -15.44 -4.83 -5.59
N GLN A 60 -16.41 -4.80 -6.51
CA GLN A 60 -16.87 -3.56 -7.15
C GLN A 60 -17.25 -2.47 -6.14
N ARG A 61 -17.94 -2.84 -5.05
CA ARG A 61 -18.32 -1.90 -3.98
C ARG A 61 -17.12 -1.23 -3.32
N VAL A 62 -16.00 -1.94 -3.20
CA VAL A 62 -14.75 -1.39 -2.64
C VAL A 62 -14.09 -0.47 -3.65
N LEU A 63 -14.11 -0.84 -4.95
CA LEU A 63 -13.62 0.02 -6.03
C LEU A 63 -14.38 1.35 -6.13
N ASP A 64 -15.70 1.33 -6.00
CA ASP A 64 -16.52 2.54 -6.06
C ASP A 64 -16.20 3.50 -4.89
N LYS A 65 -16.06 2.95 -3.68
CA LYS A 65 -15.62 3.69 -2.48
C LYS A 65 -14.17 4.19 -2.60
N ALA A 66 -13.28 3.38 -3.18
CA ALA A 66 -11.90 3.76 -3.44
C ALA A 66 -11.83 4.94 -4.41
N ARG A 67 -12.49 4.85 -5.57
CA ARG A 67 -12.53 5.91 -6.60
C ARG A 67 -13.07 7.23 -6.05
N SER A 68 -14.17 7.17 -5.30
CA SER A 68 -14.73 8.38 -4.65
C SER A 68 -13.80 9.00 -3.60
N SER A 69 -12.96 8.19 -2.95
CA SER A 69 -11.99 8.68 -1.95
C SER A 69 -10.68 9.21 -2.57
N LEU A 70 -10.26 8.64 -3.70
CA LEU A 70 -8.99 8.93 -4.36
C LEU A 70 -9.04 10.13 -5.33
N GLY A 71 -10.23 10.48 -5.82
CA GLY A 71 -10.40 11.48 -6.87
C GLY A 71 -9.68 11.11 -8.18
N GLU A 72 -9.56 12.07 -9.11
CA GLU A 72 -8.79 11.91 -10.35
C GLU A 72 -7.28 11.98 -10.08
N SER A 73 -6.71 10.96 -9.45
CA SER A 73 -5.27 10.86 -9.29
C SER A 73 -4.73 9.74 -10.17
N GLY A 74 -3.93 10.09 -11.19
CA GLY A 74 -3.19 9.14 -12.04
C GLY A 74 -2.03 8.44 -11.32
N ARG A 75 -2.16 8.21 -10.01
CA ARG A 75 -1.16 7.52 -9.18
C ARG A 75 -1.45 6.03 -9.19
N LEU A 76 -0.40 5.22 -9.15
CA LEU A 76 -0.54 3.79 -8.91
C LEU A 76 -0.96 3.56 -7.45
N VAL A 77 -2.20 3.13 -7.25
CA VAL A 77 -2.76 2.84 -5.93
C VAL A 77 -2.70 1.34 -5.67
N ILE A 78 -2.19 0.99 -4.49
CA ILE A 78 -2.13 -0.37 -3.98
C ILE A 78 -3.18 -0.52 -2.89
N ALA A 79 -3.90 -1.64 -2.92
CA ALA A 79 -4.80 -2.03 -1.86
C ALA A 79 -4.20 -3.15 -1.00
N ALA A 80 -4.34 -3.02 0.31
CA ALA A 80 -4.03 -4.06 1.27
C ALA A 80 -5.23 -4.31 2.19
N GLN A 81 -5.56 -5.58 2.43
CA GLN A 81 -6.64 -5.96 3.34
C GLN A 81 -6.09 -6.22 4.74
N ILE A 82 -6.70 -5.62 5.75
CA ILE A 82 -6.40 -5.95 7.15
C ILE A 82 -7.08 -7.27 7.49
N ARG A 83 -6.32 -8.18 8.10
CA ARG A 83 -6.77 -9.48 8.58
C ARG A 83 -6.32 -9.63 10.02
N ALA A 84 -7.21 -9.30 10.94
CA ALA A 84 -6.93 -9.23 12.36
C ALA A 84 -8.18 -9.67 13.14
N GLU A 85 -8.24 -10.95 13.52
CA GLU A 85 -9.37 -11.45 14.32
C GLU A 85 -9.35 -10.91 15.76
N THR A 86 -8.16 -10.52 16.25
CA THR A 86 -7.95 -10.00 17.61
C THR A 86 -6.97 -8.84 17.64
N GLY A 87 -6.83 -8.21 18.81
CA GLY A 87 -5.85 -7.16 19.03
C GLY A 87 -6.24 -5.77 18.50
N PRO A 88 -5.26 -4.85 18.41
CA PRO A 88 -5.51 -3.44 18.12
C PRO A 88 -6.13 -3.17 16.75
N LEU A 89 -5.87 -4.05 15.77
CA LEU A 89 -6.36 -3.92 14.40
C LEU A 89 -7.70 -4.62 14.16
N ALA A 90 -8.26 -5.33 15.15
CA ALA A 90 -9.52 -6.07 14.98
C ALA A 90 -10.73 -5.16 14.67
N VAL A 91 -10.67 -3.89 15.07
CA VAL A 91 -11.69 -2.89 14.70
C VAL A 91 -11.71 -2.59 13.19
N TRP A 92 -10.65 -2.96 12.48
CA TRP A 92 -10.48 -2.82 11.04
C TRP A 92 -10.38 -4.18 10.34
N ASP A 93 -10.84 -5.26 10.98
CA ASP A 93 -10.83 -6.57 10.33
C ASP A 93 -11.62 -6.54 9.01
N ASP A 94 -11.07 -7.19 7.99
CA ASP A 94 -11.48 -7.17 6.60
C ASP A 94 -11.48 -5.81 5.88
N ALA A 95 -11.13 -4.70 6.56
CA ALA A 95 -11.04 -3.38 5.94
C ALA A 95 -9.91 -3.34 4.89
N VAL A 96 -10.12 -2.57 3.83
CA VAL A 96 -9.15 -2.36 2.75
C VAL A 96 -8.53 -0.98 2.90
N ILE A 97 -7.21 -0.93 3.10
CA ILE A 97 -6.46 0.32 3.06
C ILE A 97 -5.90 0.56 1.67
N LEU A 98 -5.86 1.83 1.27
CA LEU A 98 -5.32 2.28 -0.01
C LEU A 98 -4.12 3.18 0.23
N PHE A 99 -3.03 2.94 -0.48
CA PHE A 99 -1.83 3.77 -0.41
C PHE A 99 -1.14 3.85 -1.78
N SER A 100 -0.36 4.91 -2.01
CA SER A 100 0.37 5.07 -3.27
C SER A 100 1.64 4.22 -3.25
N ALA A 101 2.01 3.66 -4.41
CA ALA A 101 3.34 3.11 -4.58
C ALA A 101 4.37 4.25 -4.55
N THR A 102 5.43 4.09 -3.76
CA THR A 102 6.47 5.12 -3.63
C THR A 102 7.85 4.50 -3.49
N THR A 103 8.87 5.25 -3.91
CA THR A 103 10.29 4.85 -3.84
C THR A 103 11.08 5.71 -2.85
N ARG A 104 10.39 6.49 -2.00
CA ARG A 104 11.01 7.36 -1.00
C ARG A 104 10.13 7.45 0.24
N VAL A 105 10.62 8.11 1.28
CA VAL A 105 9.79 8.55 2.41
C VAL A 105 9.02 9.79 1.96
N GLU A 106 7.70 9.68 1.83
CA GLU A 106 6.85 10.82 1.52
C GLU A 106 6.69 11.73 2.75
N PRO A 107 6.90 13.05 2.64
CA PRO A 107 6.77 13.96 3.78
C PRO A 107 5.39 13.88 4.46
N ASP A 108 4.34 13.68 3.66
CA ASP A 108 2.96 13.62 4.12
C ASP A 108 2.65 12.34 4.94
N ALA A 109 3.54 11.35 4.92
CA ALA A 109 3.43 10.17 5.78
C ALA A 109 3.87 10.44 7.23
N ILE A 110 4.61 11.52 7.49
CA ILE A 110 5.12 11.83 8.83
C ILE A 110 4.02 12.42 9.69
N GLY A 111 3.76 11.80 10.84
CA GLY A 111 2.70 12.17 11.77
C GLY A 111 1.39 11.42 11.54
N GLU A 112 1.26 10.68 10.44
CA GLU A 112 0.05 9.99 10.00
C GLU A 112 0.22 8.46 9.99
N LEU A 113 -0.88 7.74 9.78
CA LEU A 113 -0.85 6.32 9.45
C LEU A 113 -0.28 6.13 8.03
N ALA A 114 0.66 5.20 7.91
CA ALA A 114 1.39 4.96 6.68
C ALA A 114 1.71 3.48 6.51
N VAL A 115 1.95 3.10 5.27
CA VAL A 115 2.65 1.85 4.94
C VAL A 115 4.11 2.20 4.69
N VAL A 116 4.99 1.60 5.48
CA VAL A 116 6.43 1.84 5.44
C VAL A 116 7.17 0.59 5.01
N ARG A 117 8.33 0.78 4.36
CA ARG A 117 9.32 -0.28 4.15
C ARG A 117 10.60 0.09 4.89
N LEU A 118 11.10 -0.83 5.69
CA LEU A 118 12.39 -0.71 6.37
C LEU A 118 13.53 -1.06 5.39
N LEU A 119 14.75 -0.67 5.72
CA LEU A 119 15.94 -0.99 4.89
C LEU A 119 16.19 -2.49 4.72
N ASP A 120 15.73 -3.32 5.65
CA ASP A 120 15.83 -4.78 5.57
C ASP A 120 14.76 -5.43 4.66
N GLY A 121 13.84 -4.61 4.13
CA GLY A 121 12.75 -5.04 3.27
C GLY A 121 11.44 -5.36 4.00
N GLU A 122 11.42 -5.37 5.34
CA GLU A 122 10.19 -5.54 6.13
C GLU A 122 9.22 -4.40 5.81
N GLN A 123 7.96 -4.72 5.54
CA GLN A 123 6.91 -3.73 5.34
C GLN A 123 5.93 -3.74 6.51
N MET A 124 5.54 -2.56 6.96
CA MET A 124 4.64 -2.40 8.10
C MET A 124 3.61 -1.31 7.87
N PHE A 125 2.45 -1.49 8.47
CA PHE A 125 1.39 -0.52 8.63
C PHE A 125 1.46 0.03 10.06
N CYS A 126 1.79 1.32 10.18
CA CYS A 126 2.04 1.96 11.46
C CYS A 126 1.92 3.48 11.33
N ARG A 127 1.94 4.18 12.47
CA ARG A 127 2.09 5.64 12.47
C ARG A 127 3.57 6.03 12.51
N ILE A 128 3.96 7.03 11.75
CA ILE A 128 5.32 7.60 11.83
C ILE A 128 5.28 8.77 12.82
N ASP A 129 5.81 8.60 14.03
CA ASP A 129 5.82 9.67 15.03
C ASP A 129 6.81 10.79 14.68
N ARG A 130 7.99 10.41 14.13
CA ARG A 130 9.01 11.35 13.63
C ARG A 130 9.89 10.66 12.59
N ALA A 131 10.39 11.43 11.63
CA ALA A 131 11.40 10.97 10.68
C ALA A 131 12.42 12.08 10.37
N ARG A 132 13.68 11.69 10.15
CA ARG A 132 14.78 12.58 9.74
C ARG A 132 15.06 12.43 8.25
N LYS A 133 15.74 13.42 7.67
CA LYS A 133 16.21 13.38 6.27
C LYS A 133 17.18 12.23 5.98
N THR A 134 17.79 11.65 7.02
CA THR A 134 18.70 10.51 6.94
C THR A 134 17.99 9.15 6.84
N GLY A 135 16.65 9.11 6.93
CA GLY A 135 15.86 7.87 6.93
C GLY A 135 15.60 7.30 8.33
N GLU A 136 16.25 7.82 9.37
CA GLU A 136 15.96 7.47 10.76
C GLU A 136 14.54 7.91 11.14
N ALA A 137 13.74 6.98 11.65
CA ALA A 137 12.38 7.23 12.06
C ALA A 137 12.03 6.51 13.36
N THR A 138 11.08 7.08 14.09
CA THR A 138 10.40 6.39 15.19
C THR A 138 9.00 6.07 14.74
N LEU A 139 8.69 4.77 14.72
CA LEU A 139 7.38 4.24 14.38
C LEU A 139 6.60 3.98 15.66
N ARG A 140 5.30 4.23 15.61
CA ARG A 140 4.33 3.77 16.59
C ARG A 140 3.55 2.62 15.98
N LEU A 141 3.79 1.44 16.52
CA LEU A 141 3.18 0.18 16.09
C LEU A 141 1.69 0.15 16.51
N PRO A 142 0.85 -0.68 15.88
CA PRO A 142 -0.57 -0.78 16.21
C PRO A 142 -0.86 -1.06 17.70
N GLU A 143 -0.02 -1.84 18.36
CA GLU A 143 -0.09 -2.14 19.79
C GLU A 143 0.32 -0.96 20.70
N GLY A 144 0.75 0.15 20.11
CA GLY A 144 1.16 1.38 20.81
C GLY A 144 2.64 1.45 21.15
N GLY A 145 3.40 0.37 20.91
CA GLY A 145 4.84 0.33 21.09
C GLY A 145 5.58 1.29 20.16
N LEU A 146 6.72 1.82 20.61
CA LEU A 146 7.61 2.63 19.79
C LEU A 146 8.79 1.79 19.30
N ARG A 147 9.15 1.96 18.03
CA ARG A 147 10.29 1.28 17.39
C ARG A 147 11.11 2.27 16.58
N ASP A 148 12.38 2.43 16.93
CA ASP A 148 13.34 3.21 16.15
C ASP A 148 13.90 2.36 15.01
N VAL A 149 13.85 2.88 13.78
CA VAL A 149 14.21 2.15 12.55
C VAL A 149 14.86 3.07 11.52
N LEU A 150 15.38 2.45 10.46
CA LEU A 150 15.73 3.13 9.21
C LEU A 150 14.71 2.79 8.13
N LEU A 151 14.08 3.82 7.58
CA LEU A 151 13.11 3.71 6.50
C LEU A 151 13.79 3.73 5.13
N ASP A 152 13.35 2.83 4.27
CA ASP A 152 13.59 2.87 2.83
C ASP A 152 12.48 3.69 2.14
N THR A 153 11.21 3.37 2.45
CA THR A 153 10.05 4.08 1.89
C THR A 153 8.95 4.31 2.93
N ALA A 154 8.11 5.31 2.70
CA ALA A 154 6.90 5.55 3.47
C ALA A 154 5.83 6.19 2.59
N ALA A 155 4.70 5.51 2.46
CA ALA A 155 3.52 6.01 1.74
C ALA A 155 2.40 6.31 2.75
N PRO A 156 1.82 7.52 2.73
CA PRO A 156 0.66 7.82 3.57
C PRO A 156 -0.54 6.97 3.14
N LEU A 157 -1.44 6.71 4.08
CA LEU A 157 -2.75 6.18 3.72
C LEU A 157 -3.53 7.22 2.92
N LEU A 158 -4.10 6.79 1.80
CA LEU A 158 -4.99 7.59 0.99
C LEU A 158 -6.44 7.43 1.46
N ALA A 159 -6.83 6.20 1.80
CA ALA A 159 -8.16 5.90 2.29
C ALA A 159 -8.16 4.59 3.09
N LEU A 160 -9.16 4.46 3.96
CA LEU A 160 -9.54 3.22 4.62
C LEU A 160 -11.00 2.93 4.24
N VAL A 161 -11.23 1.76 3.66
CA VAL A 161 -12.53 1.29 3.20
C VAL A 161 -12.98 0.14 4.10
N PRO A 162 -13.96 0.36 4.99
CA PRO A 162 -14.57 -0.69 5.79
C PRO A 162 -15.60 -1.49 4.98
#